data_AF-A0AAD6E593-F1
#
_entry.id   AF-A0AAD6E593-F1
#
_cell.length_a   1.000
_cell.length_b   1.000
_cell.length_c   1.000
_cell.angle_alpha   90.00
_cell.angle_beta   90.00
_cell.angle_gamma   90.00
#
_symmetry.space_group_name_H-M   'P 1'
#
loop_
_entity.id
_entity.type
_entity.pdbx_description
1 polymer ?
#
loop_
_entity_poly.entity_id
_entity_poly.type
_entity_poly.pdbx_seq_one_letter_code
_entity_poly.pdbx_strand_id
1 'polypeptide(L)'
;MIFAIEGIVTIGIALISFVTLTDRPETARWLSQEEKDLAIARVKSERVGTTEVLDKMDLAKTLRGIFSPVTITTAFIFLLNNITVQGLAFFAPTIVQTIYPDATVVSQQLHTVPPYVVGGFFTLLFPYLSWRFDNRMLFFVISPPLMMVGYIMFLANDDPMVRYGATFIIASGAFAFGALCNAHFLGQCRLRYGSIICDWYNCHVWKYWGG
;
A
#
# COMPACT_ATOMS: atom_id res chain seq x y z
N MET A 1 -18.43 -3.13 -25.41
CA MET A 1 -18.47 -4.54 -24.95
C MET A 1 -17.57 -4.77 -23.73
N ILE A 2 -16.30 -4.31 -23.73
CA ILE A 2 -15.41 -4.42 -22.57
C ILE A 2 -16.02 -3.83 -21.27
N PHE A 3 -16.57 -2.61 -21.34
CA PHE A 3 -17.20 -1.93 -20.18
C PHE A 3 -18.44 -2.65 -19.64
N ALA A 4 -19.17 -3.38 -20.50
CA ALA A 4 -20.35 -4.14 -20.05
C ALA A 4 -19.93 -5.37 -19.24
N ILE A 5 -18.86 -6.06 -19.68
CA ILE A 5 -18.30 -7.21 -18.98
C ILE A 5 -17.70 -6.79 -17.64
N GLU A 6 -16.90 -5.72 -17.64
CA GLU A 6 -16.29 -5.16 -16.42
C GLU A 6 -17.34 -4.70 -15.39
N GLY A 7 -18.41 -4.05 -15.87
CA GLY A 7 -19.53 -3.63 -15.03
C GLY A 7 -20.27 -4.81 -14.38
N ILE A 8 -20.55 -5.88 -15.12
CA ILE A 8 -21.24 -7.09 -14.59
C ILE A 8 -20.38 -7.76 -13.51
N VAL A 9 -19.07 -7.88 -13.72
CA VAL A 9 -18.15 -8.45 -12.73
C VAL A 9 -18.14 -7.60 -11.45
N THR A 10 -18.10 -6.27 -11.59
CA THR A 10 -18.12 -5.35 -10.46
C THR A 10 -19.41 -5.46 -9.65
N ILE A 11 -20.57 -5.55 -10.33
CA ILE A 11 -21.87 -5.75 -9.68
C ILE A 11 -21.90 -7.10 -8.94
N GLY A 12 -21.37 -8.16 -9.55
CA GLY A 12 -21.27 -9.48 -8.91
C GLY A 12 -20.44 -9.44 -7.62
N ILE A 13 -19.25 -8.81 -7.66
CA ILE A 13 -18.40 -8.63 -6.47
C ILE A 13 -19.10 -7.77 -5.41
N ALA A 14 -19.83 -6.73 -5.82
CA ALA A 14 -20.59 -5.88 -4.90
C ALA A 14 -21.68 -6.66 -4.16
N LEU A 15 -22.42 -7.53 -4.85
CA LEU A 15 -23.44 -8.39 -4.25
C LEU A 15 -22.83 -9.39 -3.27
N ILE A 16 -21.70 -10.02 -3.62
CA ILE A 16 -20.97 -10.90 -2.72
C ILE A 16 -20.52 -10.12 -1.48
N SER A 17 -19.90 -8.96 -1.68
CA SER A 17 -19.41 -8.10 -0.60
C SER A 17 -20.55 -7.66 0.32
N PHE A 18 -21.73 -7.34 -0.21
CA PHE A 18 -22.90 -6.98 0.59
C PHE A 18 -23.34 -8.10 1.53
N VAL A 19 -23.17 -9.37 1.13
CA VAL A 19 -23.52 -10.52 1.97
C VAL A 19 -22.39 -10.90 2.93
N THR A 20 -21.13 -10.73 2.53
CA THR A 20 -19.97 -11.16 3.34
C THR A 20 -19.44 -10.07 4.29
N LEU A 21 -19.64 -8.79 3.98
CA LEU A 21 -19.10 -7.68 4.76
C LEU A 21 -19.96 -7.42 6.00
N THR A 22 -19.47 -7.87 7.15
CA THR A 22 -20.08 -7.64 8.46
C THR A 22 -19.30 -6.60 9.25
N ASP A 23 -19.98 -5.56 9.74
CA ASP A 23 -19.38 -4.44 10.47
C ASP A 23 -18.75 -4.82 11.83
N ARG A 24 -19.12 -5.99 12.39
CA ARG A 24 -18.60 -6.45 13.67
C ARG A 24 -18.02 -7.86 13.52
N PRO A 25 -16.87 -8.15 14.17
CA PRO A 25 -16.35 -9.51 14.24
C PRO A 25 -17.35 -10.46 14.91
N GLU A 26 -18.20 -9.96 15.82
CA GLU A 26 -19.27 -10.71 16.50
C GLU A 26 -20.39 -11.16 15.54
N THR A 27 -20.76 -10.32 14.56
CA THR A 27 -21.84 -10.60 13.60
C THR A 27 -21.36 -11.33 12.35
N ALA A 28 -20.05 -11.59 12.23
CA ALA A 28 -19.46 -12.31 11.11
C ALA A 28 -20.06 -13.72 10.98
N ARG A 29 -20.77 -13.97 9.88
CA ARG A 29 -21.42 -15.27 9.61
C ARG A 29 -20.45 -16.32 9.06
N TRP A 30 -19.28 -15.89 8.60
CA TRP A 30 -18.28 -16.72 7.93
C TRP A 30 -17.16 -17.22 8.85
N LEU A 31 -17.15 -16.77 10.11
CA LEU A 31 -16.07 -16.99 11.06
C LEU A 31 -16.49 -17.98 12.16
N SER A 32 -15.62 -18.92 12.53
CA SER A 32 -15.87 -19.85 13.64
C SER A 32 -15.83 -19.13 14.99
N GLN A 33 -16.39 -19.71 16.05
CA GLN A 33 -16.43 -19.05 17.36
C GLN A 33 -15.03 -18.76 17.92
N GLU A 34 -14.07 -19.67 17.74
CA GLU A 34 -12.67 -19.47 18.16
C GLU A 34 -11.99 -18.32 17.40
N GLU A 35 -12.20 -18.25 16.08
CA GLU A 35 -11.66 -17.17 15.25
C GLU A 35 -12.31 -15.82 15.57
N LYS A 36 -13.60 -15.80 15.95
CA LYS A 36 -14.28 -14.60 16.45
C LYS A 36 -13.66 -14.10 17.74
N ASP A 37 -13.41 -15.00 18.69
CA ASP A 37 -12.83 -14.65 19.98
C ASP A 37 -11.39 -14.13 19.80
N LEU A 38 -10.61 -14.73 18.91
CA LEU A 38 -9.28 -14.23 18.52
C LEU A 38 -9.34 -12.86 17.83
N ALA A 39 -10.29 -12.65 16.91
CA ALA A 39 -10.48 -11.37 16.24
C ALA A 39 -10.88 -10.26 17.23
N ILE A 40 -11.78 -10.56 18.17
CA ILE A 40 -12.20 -9.64 19.25
C ILE A 40 -11.01 -9.34 20.16
N ALA A 41 -10.23 -10.35 20.56
CA ALA A 41 -9.04 -10.17 21.37
C ALA A 41 -7.99 -9.28 20.67
N ARG A 42 -7.79 -9.48 19.35
CA ARG A 42 -6.89 -8.65 18.54
C ARG A 42 -7.36 -7.21 18.45
N VAL A 43 -8.63 -6.97 18.12
CA VAL A 43 -9.22 -5.63 18.05
C VAL A 43 -9.15 -4.92 19.40
N LYS A 44 -9.40 -5.63 20.51
CA LYS A 44 -9.24 -5.10 21.87
C LYS A 44 -7.79 -4.77 22.21
N SER A 45 -6.83 -5.61 21.80
CA SER A 45 -5.39 -5.38 22.01
C SER A 45 -4.84 -4.21 21.19
N GLU A 46 -5.45 -3.90 20.04
CA GLU A 46 -5.08 -2.75 19.20
C GLU A 46 -5.72 -1.44 19.68
N ARG A 47 -6.73 -1.49 20.56
CA ARG A 47 -7.51 -0.35 21.06
C ARG A 47 -7.50 -0.24 22.59
N VAL A 48 -6.32 -0.36 23.22
CA VAL A 48 -6.15 -0.19 24.68
C VAL A 48 -6.40 1.29 25.05
N GLY A 49 -7.63 1.62 25.45
CA GLY A 49 -8.02 2.97 25.90
C GLY A 49 -9.34 3.52 25.36
N THR A 50 -10.09 2.79 24.53
CA THR A 50 -11.43 3.21 24.07
C THR A 50 -12.42 2.09 24.28
N THR A 51 -13.38 2.31 25.18
CA THR A 51 -14.38 1.32 25.63
C THR A 51 -15.49 1.04 24.62
N GLU A 52 -15.57 1.79 23.51
CA GLU A 52 -16.57 1.57 22.46
C GLU A 52 -15.94 1.22 21.11
N VAL A 53 -16.57 0.28 20.40
CA VAL A 53 -16.16 -0.21 19.07
C VAL A 53 -16.34 0.87 17.99
N LEU A 54 -17.14 1.91 18.26
CA LEU A 54 -17.42 3.06 17.40
C LEU A 54 -17.25 4.36 18.20
N ASP A 55 -16.05 4.95 18.21
CA ASP A 55 -15.94 6.36 18.56
C ASP A 55 -16.59 7.15 17.41
N LYS A 56 -17.56 8.01 17.69
CA LYS A 56 -18.10 8.93 16.68
C LYS A 56 -16.90 9.68 16.10
N MET A 57 -16.82 9.82 14.77
CA MET A 57 -15.74 10.56 14.12
C MET A 57 -15.63 11.96 14.73
N ASP A 58 -14.71 12.12 15.66
CA ASP A 58 -14.48 13.39 16.32
C ASP A 58 -13.66 14.24 15.36
N LEU A 59 -14.34 15.20 14.75
CA LEU A 59 -13.79 16.08 13.73
C LEU A 59 -12.54 16.81 14.25
N ALA A 60 -12.47 17.10 15.55
CA ALA A 60 -11.30 17.71 16.17
C ALA A 60 -10.10 16.76 16.26
N LYS A 61 -10.31 15.47 16.56
CA LYS A 61 -9.25 14.44 16.56
C LYS A 61 -8.75 14.18 15.13
N THR A 62 -9.66 14.11 14.16
CA THR A 62 -9.34 13.92 12.75
C THR A 62 -8.51 15.09 12.20
N LEU A 63 -8.91 16.34 12.48
CA LEU A 63 -8.14 17.52 12.06
C LEU A 63 -6.76 17.55 12.69
N ARG A 64 -6.62 17.23 13.99
CA ARG A 64 -5.31 17.10 14.65
C ARG A 64 -4.44 16.01 14.02
N GLY A 65 -5.04 14.90 13.60
CA GLY A 65 -4.35 13.84 12.86
C GLY A 65 -3.87 14.27 11.47
N ILE A 66 -4.69 15.04 10.75
CA ILE A 66 -4.34 15.58 9.43
C ILE A 66 -3.19 16.59 9.53
N PHE A 67 -3.26 17.52 10.48
CA PHE A 67 -2.23 18.54 10.66
C PHE A 67 -0.98 18.04 11.42
N SER A 68 -0.90 16.75 11.73
CA SER A 68 0.30 16.20 12.33
C SER A 68 1.47 16.30 11.33
N PRO A 69 2.68 16.72 11.77
CA PRO A 69 3.82 16.89 10.87
C PRO A 69 4.19 15.58 10.17
N VAL A 70 4.00 14.44 10.85
CA VAL A 70 4.21 13.10 10.29
C VAL A 70 3.26 12.80 9.13
N THR A 71 1.98 13.12 9.31
CA THR A 71 0.96 12.92 8.27
C THR A 71 1.24 13.79 7.06
N ILE A 72 1.57 15.07 7.27
CA ILE A 72 1.88 16.01 6.19
C ILE A 72 3.11 15.56 5.40
N THR A 73 4.21 15.19 6.08
CA THR A 73 5.43 14.71 5.40
C THR A 73 5.18 13.43 4.62
N THR A 74 4.46 12.46 5.20
CA THR A 74 4.12 11.21 4.51
C THR A 74 3.21 11.46 3.31
N ALA A 75 2.21 12.33 3.46
CA ALA A 75 1.31 12.70 2.37
C ALA A 75 2.07 13.38 1.21
N PHE A 76 3.03 14.24 1.51
CA PHE A 76 3.87 14.88 0.50
C PHE A 76 4.75 13.87 -0.25
N ILE A 77 5.38 12.93 0.47
CA ILE A 77 6.15 11.85 -0.13
C ILE A 77 5.26 10.96 -1.02
N PHE A 78 4.06 10.62 -0.55
CA PHE A 78 3.11 9.82 -1.31
C PHE A 78 2.60 10.55 -2.56
N LEU A 79 2.41 11.87 -2.48
CA LEU A 79 2.06 12.71 -3.63
C LEU A 79 3.14 12.65 -4.70
N LEU A 80 4.42 12.82 -4.32
CA LEU A 80 5.54 12.74 -5.27
C LEU A 80 5.60 11.35 -5.94
N ASN A 81 5.42 10.28 -5.17
CA ASN A 81 5.36 8.93 -5.73
C ASN A 81 4.19 8.75 -6.71
N ASN A 82 3.02 9.31 -6.43
CA ASN A 82 1.87 9.23 -7.33
C ASN A 82 2.13 9.96 -8.65
N ILE A 83 2.78 11.13 -8.61
CA ILE A 83 3.18 11.84 -9.84
C ILE A 83 4.06 10.93 -10.71
N THR A 84 4.99 10.21 -10.09
CA THR A 84 5.87 9.27 -10.79
C THR A 84 5.11 8.10 -11.41
N VAL A 85 4.24 7.45 -10.64
CA VAL A 85 3.41 6.31 -11.09
C VAL A 85 2.49 6.72 -12.25
N GLN A 86 1.81 7.86 -12.11
CA GLN A 86 0.92 8.35 -13.16
C GLN A 86 1.70 8.80 -14.39
N GLY A 87 2.87 9.41 -14.20
CA GLY A 87 3.78 9.72 -15.31
C GLY A 87 4.14 8.47 -16.11
N LEU A 88 4.52 7.38 -15.44
CA LEU A 88 4.79 6.10 -16.11
C LEU A 88 3.58 5.61 -16.89
N ALA A 89 2.37 5.72 -16.33
CA ALA A 89 1.14 5.29 -17.00
C ALA A 89 0.80 6.09 -18.25
N PHE A 90 1.05 7.40 -18.23
CA PHE A 90 0.86 8.24 -19.41
C PHE A 90 1.92 8.03 -20.49
N PHE A 91 3.19 7.82 -20.10
CA PHE A 91 4.29 7.67 -21.06
C PHE A 91 4.47 6.24 -21.59
N ALA A 92 4.01 5.22 -20.86
CA ALA A 92 4.09 3.81 -21.28
C ALA A 92 3.54 3.55 -22.70
N PRO A 93 2.32 3.98 -23.08
CA PRO A 93 1.82 3.74 -24.44
C PRO A 93 2.66 4.45 -25.50
N THR A 94 3.15 5.66 -25.22
CA THR A 94 4.00 6.44 -26.14
C THR A 94 5.36 5.77 -26.37
N ILE A 95 5.96 5.21 -25.30
CA ILE A 95 7.22 4.47 -25.39
C ILE A 95 7.04 3.22 -26.26
N VAL A 96 5.96 2.46 -26.04
CA VAL A 96 5.65 1.25 -26.83
C VAL A 96 5.37 1.58 -28.30
N GLN A 97 4.65 2.68 -28.57
CA GLN A 97 4.42 3.16 -29.95
C GLN A 97 5.73 3.50 -30.68
N THR A 98 6.73 4.02 -29.96
CA THR A 98 8.03 4.35 -30.55
C THR A 98 8.82 3.09 -30.94
N ILE A 99 8.64 1.98 -30.22
CA ILE A 99 9.31 0.70 -30.51
C ILE A 99 8.58 -0.08 -31.61
N TYR A 100 7.25 -0.05 -31.60
CA TYR A 100 6.40 -0.82 -32.52
C TYR A 100 5.41 0.11 -33.26
N PRO A 101 5.89 0.93 -34.21
CA PRO A 101 5.05 1.88 -34.94
C PRO A 101 3.98 1.19 -35.82
N ASP A 102 4.28 0.00 -36.34
CA ASP A 102 3.39 -0.74 -37.27
C ASP A 102 2.44 -1.72 -36.56
N ALA A 103 2.54 -1.86 -35.24
CA ALA A 103 1.73 -2.79 -34.48
C ALA A 103 0.32 -2.24 -34.21
N THR A 104 -0.69 -3.11 -34.21
CA THR A 104 -2.07 -2.73 -33.87
C THR A 104 -2.16 -2.20 -32.43
N VAL A 105 -3.05 -1.23 -32.20
CA VAL A 105 -3.29 -0.60 -30.88
C VAL A 105 -3.48 -1.62 -29.75
N VAL A 106 -4.15 -2.75 -30.04
CA VAL A 106 -4.36 -3.85 -29.07
C VAL A 106 -3.03 -4.51 -28.68
N SER A 107 -2.13 -4.73 -29.64
CA SER A 107 -0.80 -5.29 -29.38
C SER A 107 0.07 -4.32 -28.58
N GLN A 108 -0.01 -3.02 -28.87
CA GLN A 108 0.71 -1.99 -28.12
C GLN A 108 0.24 -1.93 -26.66
N GLN A 109 -1.07 -2.02 -26.41
CA GLN A 109 -1.60 -2.11 -25.05
C GLN A 109 -1.17 -3.39 -24.33
N LEU A 110 -1.08 -4.52 -25.04
CA LEU A 110 -0.59 -5.75 -24.43
C LEU A 110 0.87 -5.63 -23.96
N HIS A 111 1.70 -4.88 -24.68
CA HIS A 111 3.10 -4.64 -24.32
C HIS A 111 3.28 -3.65 -23.15
N THR A 112 2.27 -2.89 -22.75
CA THR A 112 2.37 -2.06 -21.53
C THR A 112 2.14 -2.88 -20.26
N VAL A 113 1.48 -4.04 -20.34
CA VAL A 113 1.14 -4.90 -19.20
C VAL A 113 2.37 -5.50 -18.46
N PRO A 114 3.42 -6.01 -19.14
CA PRO A 114 4.53 -6.68 -18.46
C PRO A 114 5.27 -5.81 -17.42
N PRO A 115 5.58 -4.52 -17.68
CA PRO A 115 6.11 -3.63 -16.66
C PRO A 115 5.26 -3.56 -15.39
N TYR A 116 3.92 -3.51 -15.51
CA TYR A 116 3.02 -3.49 -14.36
C TYR A 116 3.00 -4.81 -13.60
N VAL A 117 3.07 -5.94 -14.30
CA VAL A 117 3.12 -7.27 -13.67
C VAL A 117 4.40 -7.42 -12.85
N VAL A 118 5.54 -7.00 -13.40
CA VAL A 118 6.82 -7.01 -12.69
C VAL A 118 6.76 -6.06 -11.49
N GLY A 119 6.20 -4.86 -11.66
CA GLY A 119 5.96 -3.93 -10.55
C GLY A 119 5.13 -4.58 -9.43
N GLY A 120 4.00 -5.21 -9.78
CA GLY A 120 3.12 -5.90 -8.82
C GLY A 120 3.82 -7.04 -8.08
N PHE A 121 4.66 -7.81 -8.75
CA PHE A 121 5.48 -8.84 -8.11
C PHE A 121 6.42 -8.23 -7.05
N PHE A 122 7.12 -7.15 -7.37
CA PHE A 122 8.00 -6.47 -6.42
C PHE A 122 7.25 -5.78 -5.28
N THR A 123 6.05 -5.27 -5.53
CA THR A 123 5.15 -4.71 -4.49
C THR A 123 4.73 -5.74 -3.45
N LEU A 124 4.67 -7.03 -3.80
CA LEU A 124 4.42 -8.09 -2.83
C LEU A 124 5.71 -8.55 -2.17
N LEU A 125 6.79 -8.66 -2.95
CA LEU A 125 8.08 -9.15 -2.51
C LEU A 125 8.70 -8.24 -1.44
N PHE A 126 8.77 -6.92 -1.67
CA PHE A 126 9.45 -5.99 -0.76
C PHE A 126 8.79 -5.92 0.64
N PRO A 127 7.46 -5.78 0.77
CA PRO A 127 6.79 -5.87 2.06
C PRO A 127 6.94 -7.25 2.73
N TYR A 128 6.95 -8.34 1.96
CA TYR A 128 7.19 -9.67 2.49
C TYR A 128 8.60 -9.81 3.09
N LEU A 129 9.64 -9.35 2.38
CA LEU A 129 11.00 -9.32 2.92
C LEU A 129 11.10 -8.38 4.12
N SER A 130 10.48 -7.21 4.04
CA SER A 130 10.43 -6.23 5.14
C SER A 130 9.86 -6.84 6.42
N TRP A 131 8.81 -7.65 6.31
CA TRP A 131 8.25 -8.40 7.45
C TRP A 131 9.20 -9.50 7.94
N ARG A 132 9.86 -10.25 7.04
CA ARG A 132 10.77 -11.34 7.41
C ARG A 132 12.04 -10.87 8.13
N PHE A 133 12.57 -9.71 7.73
CA PHE A 133 13.80 -9.12 8.27
C PHE A 133 13.57 -8.08 9.37
N ASP A 134 12.31 -7.79 9.70
CA ASP A 134 11.85 -6.79 10.69
C ASP A 134 12.46 -5.37 10.53
N ASN A 135 13.08 -5.10 9.38
CA ASN A 135 13.84 -3.88 9.09
C ASN A 135 13.13 -3.02 8.05
N ARG A 136 11.96 -2.49 8.41
CA ARG A 136 11.08 -1.75 7.50
C ARG A 136 11.70 -0.50 6.90
N MET A 137 12.56 0.19 7.66
CA MET A 137 13.23 1.42 7.21
C MET A 137 14.23 1.17 6.09
N LEU A 138 14.91 0.02 6.10
CA LEU A 138 15.94 -0.29 5.10
C LEU A 138 15.33 -0.43 3.70
N PHE A 139 14.25 -1.19 3.58
CA PHE A 139 13.53 -1.34 2.30
C PHE A 139 12.88 -0.04 1.83
N PHE A 140 12.43 0.81 2.77
CA PHE A 140 11.89 2.14 2.45
C PHE A 140 12.95 3.07 1.86
N VAL A 141 14.19 3.04 2.38
CA VAL A 141 15.30 3.89 1.89
C VAL A 141 15.92 3.37 0.60
N ILE A 142 15.88 2.06 0.34
CA ILE A 142 16.45 1.45 -0.87
C ILE A 142 15.55 1.61 -2.11
N SER A 143 14.24 1.74 -1.93
CA SER A 143 13.29 1.83 -3.05
C SER A 143 13.42 3.11 -3.91
N PRO A 144 13.63 4.32 -3.35
CA PRO A 144 13.81 5.54 -4.15
C PRO A 144 15.07 5.55 -5.03
N PRO A 145 16.26 5.13 -4.54
CA PRO A 145 17.45 4.99 -5.40
C PRO A 145 17.22 4.06 -6.59
N LEU A 146 16.51 2.94 -6.40
CA LEU A 146 16.17 2.01 -7.49
C LEU A 146 15.34 2.72 -8.58
N MET A 147 14.35 3.50 -8.16
CA MET A 147 13.52 4.32 -9.05
C MET A 147 14.35 5.41 -9.76
N MET A 148 15.25 6.08 -9.04
CA MET A 148 16.17 7.07 -9.63
C MET A 148 17.06 6.47 -10.72
N VAL A 149 17.64 5.28 -10.48
CA VAL A 149 18.45 4.57 -11.48
C VAL A 149 17.64 4.27 -12.74
N GLY A 150 16.37 3.86 -12.58
CA GLY A 150 15.46 3.67 -13.71
C GLY A 150 15.25 4.94 -14.53
N TYR A 151 15.02 6.09 -13.89
CA TYR A 151 14.89 7.38 -14.59
C TYR A 151 16.18 7.86 -15.23
N ILE A 152 17.33 7.66 -14.58
CA ILE A 152 18.65 7.97 -15.15
C ILE A 152 18.86 7.13 -16.42
N MET A 153 18.57 5.83 -16.37
CA MET A 153 18.68 4.94 -17.53
C MET A 153 17.76 5.36 -18.68
N PHE A 154 16.55 5.83 -18.35
CA PHE A 154 15.59 6.35 -19.32
C PHE A 154 16.07 7.64 -20.01
N LEU A 155 16.71 8.54 -19.26
CA LEU A 155 17.20 9.83 -19.78
C LEU A 155 18.55 9.72 -20.50
N ALA A 156 19.42 8.81 -20.05
CA ALA A 156 20.77 8.65 -20.58
C ALA A 156 20.83 7.98 -21.97
N ASN A 157 19.76 7.30 -22.38
CA ASN A 157 19.73 6.57 -23.65
C ASN A 157 18.53 7.00 -24.51
N ASP A 158 18.77 7.14 -25.81
CA ASP A 158 17.74 7.40 -26.81
C ASP A 158 17.18 6.13 -27.45
N ASP A 159 17.81 4.98 -27.22
CA ASP A 159 17.34 3.69 -27.73
C ASP A 159 15.96 3.35 -27.13
N PRO A 160 14.91 3.19 -27.96
CA PRO A 160 13.56 2.82 -27.52
C PRO A 160 13.50 1.54 -26.69
N MET A 161 14.35 0.55 -26.97
CA MET A 161 14.38 -0.73 -26.27
C MET A 161 14.92 -0.58 -24.84
N VAL A 162 15.94 0.27 -24.67
CA VAL A 162 16.53 0.59 -23.35
C VAL A 162 15.52 1.37 -22.50
N ARG A 163 14.78 2.30 -23.10
CA ARG A 163 13.70 3.06 -22.43
C ARG A 163 12.56 2.16 -21.93
N TYR A 164 12.21 1.15 -22.72
CA TYR A 164 11.25 0.13 -22.28
C TYR A 164 11.79 -0.71 -21.13
N GLY A 165 13.06 -1.14 -21.19
CA GLY A 165 13.75 -1.81 -20.07
C GLY A 165 13.76 -0.98 -18.78
N ALA A 166 14.01 0.32 -18.88
CA ALA A 166 14.00 1.24 -17.75
C ALA A 166 12.63 1.34 -17.06
N THR A 167 11.54 1.17 -17.82
CA THR A 167 10.15 1.18 -17.29
C THR A 167 9.91 0.03 -16.29
N PHE A 168 10.55 -1.13 -16.48
CA PHE A 168 10.47 -2.24 -15.51
C PHE A 168 11.12 -1.89 -14.17
N ILE A 169 12.29 -1.23 -14.21
CA ILE A 169 13.01 -0.81 -13.00
C ILE A 169 12.20 0.26 -12.27
N ILE A 170 11.68 1.25 -13.00
CA ILE A 170 10.83 2.31 -12.43
C ILE A 170 9.58 1.70 -11.79
N ALA A 171 8.87 0.79 -12.47
CA ALA A 171 7.67 0.14 -11.94
C ALA A 171 7.95 -0.65 -10.66
N SER A 172 9.07 -1.40 -10.61
CA SER A 172 9.47 -2.17 -9.42
C SER A 172 9.71 -1.28 -8.20
N GLY A 173 10.38 -0.14 -8.37
CA GLY A 173 10.67 0.79 -7.28
C GLY A 173 9.46 1.61 -6.84
N ALA A 174 8.71 2.18 -7.80
CA ALA A 174 7.59 3.08 -7.51
C ALA A 174 6.43 2.38 -6.81
N PHE A 175 6.09 1.15 -7.22
CA PHE A 175 4.98 0.42 -6.61
C PHE A 175 5.37 -0.18 -5.25
N ALA A 176 6.60 -0.65 -5.07
CA ALA A 176 7.10 -1.07 -3.77
C ALA A 176 7.15 0.10 -2.78
N PHE A 177 7.61 1.27 -3.22
CA PHE A 177 7.68 2.47 -2.38
C PHE A 177 6.31 2.94 -1.90
N GLY A 178 5.29 2.92 -2.77
CA GLY A 178 3.92 3.27 -2.41
C GLY A 178 3.34 2.39 -1.29
N ALA A 179 3.54 1.07 -1.37
CA ALA A 179 3.11 0.14 -0.31
C ALA A 179 3.86 0.36 1.01
N LEU A 180 5.17 0.58 0.95
CA LEU A 180 6.01 0.79 2.12
C LEU A 180 5.74 2.14 2.81
N CYS A 181 5.40 3.19 2.06
CA CYS A 181 5.07 4.51 2.59
C CYS A 181 3.85 4.45 3.54
N ASN A 182 2.79 3.77 3.10
CA ASN A 182 1.59 3.56 3.93
C ASN A 182 1.88 2.70 5.17
N ALA A 183 2.66 1.64 5.01
CA ALA A 183 3.07 0.79 6.14
C ALA A 183 3.93 1.54 7.17
N HIS A 184 4.78 2.48 6.71
CA HIS A 184 5.60 3.31 7.57
C HIS A 184 4.76 4.30 8.38
N PHE A 185 3.77 4.95 7.75
CA PHE A 185 2.83 5.83 8.43
C PHE A 185 2.09 5.13 9.57
N LEU A 186 1.54 3.93 9.31
CA LEU A 186 0.86 3.12 10.33
C LEU A 186 1.80 2.76 11.49
N GLY A 187 3.06 2.45 11.20
CA GLY A 187 4.09 2.21 12.21
C GLY A 187 4.37 3.44 13.08
N GLN A 188 4.49 4.62 12.47
CA GLN A 188 4.72 5.86 13.22
C GLN A 188 3.51 6.29 14.04
N CYS A 189 2.28 6.15 13.52
CA CYS A 189 1.06 6.37 14.29
C CYS A 189 1.02 5.44 15.50
N ARG A 190 1.37 4.16 15.33
CA ARG A 190 1.44 3.20 16.44
C ARG A 190 2.52 3.55 17.46
N LEU A 191 3.69 4.04 17.06
CA LEU A 191 4.72 4.47 18.00
C LEU A 191 4.35 5.78 18.71
N ARG A 192 3.79 6.77 18.01
CA ARG A 192 3.55 8.11 18.56
C ARG A 192 2.26 8.21 19.39
N TYR A 193 1.21 7.51 19.00
CA TYR A 193 -0.04 7.42 19.77
C TYR A 193 -0.06 6.19 20.68
N GLY A 194 0.73 5.14 20.37
CA GLY A 194 0.93 4.00 21.27
C GLY A 194 1.98 4.24 22.34
N SER A 195 2.98 5.13 22.18
CA SER A 195 3.94 5.50 23.25
C SER A 195 3.25 6.19 24.43
N ILE A 196 2.25 7.03 24.17
CA ILE A 196 1.43 7.64 25.24
C ILE A 196 0.73 6.54 26.09
N ILE A 197 0.54 5.35 25.53
CA ILE A 197 -0.11 4.20 26.17
C ILE A 197 0.92 3.18 26.72
N CYS A 198 2.05 2.98 26.03
CA CYS A 198 3.13 2.08 26.45
C CYS A 198 3.94 2.61 27.64
N ASP A 199 4.10 3.92 27.80
CA ASP A 199 4.73 4.51 29.00
C ASP A 199 3.92 4.23 30.28
N TRP A 200 2.60 4.05 30.16
CA TRP A 200 1.75 3.65 31.27
C TRP A 200 1.90 2.16 31.63
N TYR A 201 2.17 1.30 30.64
CA TYR A 201 2.21 -0.16 30.81
C TYR A 201 3.56 -0.68 31.33
N ASN A 202 4.67 0.01 31.03
CA ASN A 202 5.98 -0.34 31.57
C ASN A 202 6.09 -0.11 33.09
N CYS A 203 5.15 0.61 33.69
CA CYS A 203 5.11 0.81 35.15
C CYS A 203 4.22 -0.21 35.89
N HIS A 204 3.34 -0.96 35.21
CA HIS A 204 2.34 -1.79 35.92
C HIS A 204 2.17 -3.24 35.46
N VAL A 205 2.68 -3.68 34.30
CA VAL A 205 2.39 -5.06 33.80
C VAL A 205 3.56 -6.03 33.84
N TRP A 206 4.78 -5.55 34.05
CA TRP A 206 5.92 -6.43 34.34
C TRP A 206 5.82 -7.18 35.69
N LYS A 207 4.77 -6.94 36.50
CA LYS A 207 4.56 -7.65 37.78
C LYS A 207 3.73 -8.95 37.68
N TYR A 208 3.12 -9.28 36.54
CA TYR A 208 2.19 -10.43 36.45
C TYR A 208 2.59 -11.55 35.49
N TRP A 209 3.75 -11.47 34.83
CA TRP A 209 4.27 -12.53 33.94
C TRP A 209 5.69 -12.98 34.33
N GLY A 210 5.95 -13.06 35.64
CA GLY A 210 7.14 -13.68 36.21
C GLY A 210 6.72 -14.69 37.28
N GLY A 211 6.34 -15.89 36.84
CA GLY A 211 5.99 -17.06 37.65
C GLY A 211 5.96 -18.28 36.75
#